data_AF-A0A7W4K5R2-F1
#
_entry.id   AF-A0A7W4K5R2-F1
#
_cell.length_a   1.000
_cell.length_b   1.000
_cell.length_c   1.000
_cell.angle_alpha   90.00
_cell.angle_beta   90.00
_cell.angle_gamma   90.00
#
_symmetry.space_group_name_H-M   'P 1'
#
loop_
_entity.id
_entity.type
_entity.pdbx_description
1 polymer ?
#
loop_
_entity_poly.entity_id
_entity_poly.type
_entity_poly.pdbx_seq_one_letter_code
_entity_poly.pdbx_strand_id
1 'polypeptide(L)'
;MSSAASRFIWPNGFSVDAAGVPRAGARLSFYRTGTTTPQATYADPGLTIPNANPVVADEASQFGDIFLLSSPGYAVVLEDAGGSQVWTADPVGAGTGGTGAVPVGAVTDFAGATAPPGWLFCAGQLVGRTAYAALFAAIGTLYGAGDGATDFALPDLRGRATFGVDNMGGAAANLVTEAGSGLNGVQLGAVGGSQMAASHTHAVTDPGHSHGVTDPGHAHAPNHGGGFVVPERSGGEITASFAGGGDVEETATAQTSVGTTGIAVAAAATGLTIASAGTGASQNIPPAMMLNRIIYTGVGG
;
A
#
# COMPACT_ATOMS: atom_id res chain seq x y z
N MET A 1 7.85 37.10 -35.35
CA MET A 1 7.65 36.36 -34.08
C MET A 1 6.16 36.09 -33.97
N SER A 2 5.72 34.86 -34.27
CA SER A 2 4.29 34.52 -34.23
C SER A 2 3.85 34.51 -32.76
N SER A 3 3.03 35.50 -32.37
CA SER A 3 2.31 35.46 -31.09
C SER A 3 1.39 34.25 -31.13
N ALA A 4 1.66 33.23 -30.32
CA ALA A 4 0.76 32.09 -30.20
C ALA A 4 -0.60 32.60 -29.70
N ALA A 5 -1.65 32.38 -30.50
CA ALA A 5 -3.03 32.66 -30.14
C ALA A 5 -3.61 31.44 -29.42
N SER A 6 -4.20 31.63 -28.23
CA SER A 6 -4.93 30.57 -27.54
C SER A 6 -6.43 30.78 -27.74
N ARG A 7 -7.17 29.71 -28.06
CA ARG A 7 -8.63 29.79 -28.12
C ARG A 7 -9.18 29.81 -26.70
N PHE A 8 -9.95 30.84 -26.38
CA PHE A 8 -10.69 30.93 -25.14
C PHE A 8 -11.85 29.95 -25.16
N ILE A 9 -11.93 29.11 -24.13
CA ILE A 9 -13.05 28.21 -23.90
C ILE A 9 -13.77 28.74 -22.67
N TRP A 10 -14.99 29.24 -22.87
CA TRP A 10 -15.83 29.68 -21.77
C TRP A 10 -16.43 28.45 -21.06
N PRO A 11 -16.71 28.51 -19.74
CA PRO A 11 -17.19 27.35 -19.02
C PRO A 11 -18.63 26.98 -19.42
N ASN A 12 -18.82 25.77 -19.96
CA ASN A 12 -20.11 25.26 -20.45
C ASN A 12 -21.25 25.26 -19.41
N GLY A 13 -20.95 25.38 -18.11
CA GLY A 13 -21.96 25.42 -17.04
C GLY A 13 -22.74 26.74 -16.97
N PHE A 14 -22.32 27.78 -17.68
CA PHE A 14 -22.98 29.09 -17.70
C PHE A 14 -23.74 29.38 -19.00
N SER A 15 -23.93 28.36 -19.85
CA SER A 15 -24.66 28.50 -21.12
C SER A 15 -26.16 28.71 -20.92
N VAL A 16 -26.68 28.25 -19.78
CA VAL A 16 -28.09 28.28 -19.42
C VAL A 16 -28.29 28.97 -18.06
N ASP A 17 -29.51 29.44 -17.82
CA ASP A 17 -29.94 29.93 -16.52
C ASP A 17 -30.32 28.78 -15.56
N ALA A 18 -30.75 29.12 -14.35
CA ALA A 18 -31.15 28.13 -13.34
C ALA A 18 -32.39 27.30 -13.76
N ALA A 19 -33.13 27.73 -14.79
CA ALA A 19 -34.27 27.04 -15.37
C ALA A 19 -33.89 26.21 -16.63
N GLY A 20 -32.61 26.19 -17.02
CA GLY A 20 -32.12 25.48 -18.20
C GLY A 20 -32.37 26.22 -19.52
N VAL A 21 -32.79 27.49 -19.47
CA VAL A 21 -33.01 28.32 -20.66
C VAL A 21 -31.67 28.92 -21.11
N PRO A 22 -31.33 28.89 -22.41
CA PRO A 22 -30.14 29.57 -22.93
C PRO A 22 -30.12 31.04 -22.53
N ARG A 23 -29.01 31.52 -21.96
CA ARG A 23 -28.74 32.95 -21.71
C ARG A 23 -28.47 33.71 -23.02
N ALA A 24 -29.45 33.75 -23.91
CA ALA A 24 -29.38 34.49 -25.16
C ALA A 24 -29.04 35.97 -24.90
N GLY A 25 -28.04 36.51 -25.61
CA GLY A 25 -27.59 37.89 -25.40
C GLY A 25 -26.68 38.12 -24.19
N ALA A 26 -26.17 37.06 -23.53
CA ALA A 26 -25.09 37.17 -22.54
C ALA A 26 -23.85 37.84 -23.14
N ARG A 27 -23.05 38.50 -22.29
CA ARG A 27 -21.93 39.35 -22.72
C ARG A 27 -20.65 38.92 -22.04
N LEU A 28 -19.60 38.67 -22.83
CA LEU A 28 -18.24 38.46 -22.34
C LEU A 28 -17.41 39.72 -22.53
N SER A 29 -17.03 40.36 -21.43
CA SER A 29 -16.15 41.52 -21.41
C SER A 29 -14.73 41.08 -21.06
N PHE A 30 -13.75 41.48 -21.89
CA PHE A 30 -12.35 41.11 -21.71
C PHE A 30 -11.51 42.32 -21.29
N TYR A 31 -10.68 42.15 -20.28
CA TYR A 31 -9.81 43.20 -19.74
C TYR A 31 -8.37 42.70 -19.64
N ARG A 32 -7.44 43.61 -19.37
CA ARG A 32 -6.08 43.23 -18.97
C ARG A 32 -6.07 42.78 -17.51
N THR A 33 -5.37 41.68 -17.21
CA THR A 33 -5.22 41.12 -15.86
C THR A 33 -4.92 42.19 -14.81
N GLY A 34 -5.66 42.16 -13.69
CA GLY A 34 -5.56 43.11 -12.58
C GLY A 34 -6.11 44.51 -12.88
N THR A 35 -6.80 44.71 -14.00
CA THR A 35 -7.35 46.02 -14.41
C THR A 35 -8.74 45.90 -15.01
N THR A 36 -9.42 47.04 -15.17
CA THR A 36 -10.65 47.18 -15.95
C THR A 36 -10.39 47.77 -17.34
N THR A 37 -9.14 47.78 -17.80
CA THR A 37 -8.79 48.29 -19.14
C THR A 37 -9.21 47.25 -20.19
N PRO A 38 -10.12 47.59 -21.13
CA PRO A 38 -10.56 46.65 -22.15
C PRO A 38 -9.39 46.12 -22.99
N GLN A 39 -9.38 44.82 -23.25
CA GLN A 39 -8.36 44.17 -24.06
C GLN A 39 -8.98 43.56 -25.31
N ALA A 40 -8.29 43.66 -26.45
CA ALA A 40 -8.75 43.14 -27.71
C ALA A 40 -8.70 41.60 -27.73
N THR A 41 -9.74 40.98 -28.26
CA THR A 41 -9.79 39.55 -28.61
C THR A 41 -10.07 39.41 -30.10
N TYR A 42 -9.89 38.22 -30.67
CA TYR A 42 -9.92 38.03 -32.13
C TYR A 42 -10.81 36.87 -32.54
N ALA A 43 -11.46 36.99 -33.70
CA ALA A 43 -12.34 35.96 -34.27
C ALA A 43 -11.57 34.87 -35.02
N ASP A 44 -10.30 35.12 -35.36
CA ASP A 44 -9.45 34.19 -36.11
C ASP A 44 -8.13 33.91 -35.38
N PRO A 45 -7.53 32.72 -35.57
CA PRO A 45 -6.24 32.37 -34.96
C PRO A 45 -5.07 33.20 -35.51
N GLY A 46 -5.25 33.88 -36.64
CA GLY A 46 -4.27 34.81 -37.22
C GLY A 46 -4.24 36.17 -36.54
N LEU A 47 -5.17 36.44 -35.60
CA LEU A 47 -5.28 37.70 -34.87
C LEU A 47 -5.49 38.90 -35.81
N THR A 48 -6.23 38.70 -36.89
CA THR A 48 -6.44 39.71 -37.95
C THR A 48 -7.80 40.39 -37.86
N ILE A 49 -8.80 39.72 -37.29
CA ILE A 49 -10.18 40.18 -37.17
C ILE A 49 -10.49 40.38 -35.68
N PRO A 50 -10.53 41.63 -35.19
CA PRO A 50 -10.86 41.89 -33.79
C PRO A 50 -12.34 41.63 -33.52
N ASN A 51 -12.63 40.99 -32.39
CA ASN A 51 -13.97 40.88 -31.84
C ASN A 51 -14.42 42.20 -31.20
N ALA A 52 -15.73 42.43 -31.15
CA ALA A 52 -16.30 43.45 -30.30
C ALA A 52 -16.06 43.12 -28.82
N ASN A 53 -15.91 44.15 -27.98
CA ASN A 53 -15.82 43.99 -26.53
C ASN A 53 -16.91 44.87 -25.89
N PRO A 54 -17.98 44.27 -25.33
CA PRO A 54 -18.17 42.84 -25.06
C PRO A 54 -18.51 42.00 -26.29
N VAL A 55 -18.15 40.71 -26.25
CA VAL A 55 -18.61 39.69 -27.20
C VAL A 55 -20.01 39.24 -26.76
N VAL A 56 -21.00 39.33 -27.63
CA VAL A 56 -22.39 39.00 -27.32
C VAL A 56 -22.70 37.58 -27.81
N ALA A 57 -23.35 36.79 -26.97
CA ALA A 57 -23.82 35.46 -27.31
C ALA A 57 -25.03 35.51 -28.26
N ASP A 58 -25.15 34.52 -29.13
CA ASP A 58 -26.31 34.33 -30.00
C ASP A 58 -27.55 33.81 -29.23
N GLU A 59 -28.64 33.56 -29.96
CA GLU A 59 -29.89 33.02 -29.41
C GLU A 59 -29.73 31.63 -28.75
N ALA A 60 -28.69 30.89 -29.11
CA ALA A 60 -28.34 29.59 -28.54
C ALA A 60 -27.33 29.68 -27.38
N SER A 61 -27.01 30.90 -26.93
CA SER A 61 -25.99 31.17 -25.89
C SER A 61 -24.60 30.70 -26.25
N GLN A 62 -24.29 30.74 -27.54
CA GLN A 62 -22.96 30.47 -28.05
C GLN A 62 -22.24 31.78 -28.32
N PHE A 63 -21.00 31.85 -27.84
CA PHE A 63 -20.05 32.86 -28.27
C PHE A 63 -19.33 32.31 -29.50
N GLY A 64 -19.08 33.17 -30.48
CA GLY A 64 -18.22 32.83 -31.61
C GLY A 64 -16.79 32.48 -31.15
N ASP A 65 -15.92 32.10 -32.10
CA ASP A 65 -14.53 31.85 -31.77
C ASP A 65 -13.86 33.10 -31.17
N ILE A 66 -13.21 32.93 -30.02
CA ILE A 66 -12.49 33.99 -29.31
C ILE A 66 -11.05 33.52 -29.13
N PHE A 67 -10.12 34.25 -29.73
CA PHE A 67 -8.69 34.04 -29.59
C PHE A 67 -8.05 35.16 -28.77
N LEU A 68 -7.16 34.76 -27.85
CA LEU A 68 -6.45 35.64 -26.92
C LEU A 68 -4.97 35.73 -27.28
N LEU A 69 -4.37 36.89 -27.02
CA LEU A 69 -2.91 37.05 -27.07
C LEU A 69 -2.24 36.30 -25.91
N SER A 70 -1.02 35.82 -26.14
CA SER A 70 -0.20 35.18 -25.10
C SER A 70 0.32 36.18 -24.05
N SER A 71 0.34 37.47 -24.38
CA SER A 71 0.70 38.55 -23.47
C SER A 71 0.14 39.88 -24.00
N PRO A 72 -0.35 40.80 -23.15
CA PRO A 72 -0.50 40.66 -21.69
C PRO A 72 -1.65 39.70 -21.32
N GLY A 73 -1.63 39.20 -20.07
CA GLY A 73 -2.71 38.34 -19.54
C GLY A 73 -4.08 38.99 -19.58
N TYR A 74 -5.12 38.18 -19.68
CA TYR A 74 -6.51 38.62 -19.79
C TYR A 74 -7.26 38.40 -18.49
N ALA A 75 -8.26 39.23 -18.21
CA ALA A 75 -9.35 38.98 -17.28
C ALA A 75 -10.66 38.93 -18.09
N VAL A 76 -11.66 38.18 -17.62
CA VAL A 76 -12.96 38.07 -18.29
C VAL A 76 -14.08 38.19 -17.28
N VAL A 77 -15.15 38.88 -17.68
CA VAL A 77 -16.41 38.97 -16.93
C VAL A 77 -17.53 38.52 -17.85
N LEU A 78 -18.34 37.57 -17.39
CA LEU A 78 -19.57 37.15 -18.03
C LEU A 78 -20.75 37.84 -17.35
N GLU A 79 -21.53 38.57 -18.13
CA GLU A 79 -22.79 39.19 -17.72
C GLU A 79 -23.97 38.52 -18.44
N ASP A 80 -25.12 38.46 -17.79
CA ASP A 80 -26.37 38.08 -18.46
C ASP A 80 -26.90 39.21 -19.37
N ALA A 81 -27.98 38.93 -20.11
CA ALA A 81 -28.59 39.92 -21.00
C ALA A 81 -29.07 41.19 -20.27
N GLY A 82 -29.35 41.09 -18.96
CA GLY A 82 -29.74 42.19 -18.09
C GLY A 82 -28.57 42.98 -17.49
N GLY A 83 -27.32 42.59 -17.77
CA GLY A 83 -26.12 43.23 -17.25
C GLY A 83 -25.71 42.78 -15.85
N SER A 84 -26.30 41.71 -15.32
CA SER A 84 -25.89 41.14 -14.03
C SER A 84 -24.70 40.20 -14.23
N GLN A 85 -23.68 40.33 -13.37
CA GLN A 85 -22.50 39.47 -13.42
C GLN A 85 -22.83 38.03 -13.03
N VAL A 86 -22.52 37.09 -13.92
CA VAL A 86 -22.73 35.64 -13.75
C VAL A 86 -21.44 34.93 -13.37
N TRP A 87 -20.30 35.35 -13.94
CA TRP A 87 -19.01 34.71 -13.70
C TRP A 87 -17.86 35.67 -14.01
N THR A 88 -16.69 35.45 -13.40
CA THR A 88 -15.47 36.20 -13.67
C THR A 88 -14.23 35.32 -13.51
N ALA A 89 -13.17 35.59 -14.28
CA ALA A 89 -11.86 35.01 -14.08
C ALA A 89 -10.75 36.02 -14.37
N ASP A 90 -9.76 36.08 -13.47
CA ASP A 90 -8.55 36.88 -13.61
C ASP A 90 -7.36 36.14 -12.95
N PRO A 91 -6.36 35.62 -13.69
CA PRO A 91 -6.20 35.67 -15.15
C PRO A 91 -6.93 34.53 -15.90
N VAL A 92 -7.31 34.82 -17.14
CA VAL A 92 -7.82 33.88 -18.14
C VAL A 92 -6.67 33.06 -18.70
N GLY A 93 -6.75 31.72 -18.60
CA GLY A 93 -5.69 30.82 -19.05
C GLY A 93 -4.81 30.26 -17.94
N ALA A 94 -5.02 30.66 -16.68
CA ALA A 94 -4.58 29.87 -15.53
C ALA A 94 -5.44 28.60 -15.43
N GLY A 95 -5.07 27.56 -16.20
CA GLY A 95 -5.55 26.19 -15.98
C GLY A 95 -7.05 25.93 -16.18
N THR A 96 -7.83 26.81 -16.83
CA THR A 96 -9.24 26.54 -17.11
C THR A 96 -9.42 25.75 -18.41
N GLY A 97 -8.85 24.55 -18.45
CA GLY A 97 -9.39 23.47 -19.28
C GLY A 97 -10.64 22.94 -18.58
N GLY A 98 -11.79 23.07 -19.22
CA GLY A 98 -13.10 22.77 -18.61
C GLY A 98 -13.24 21.33 -18.14
N THR A 99 -13.34 21.15 -16.83
CA THR A 99 -14.31 20.32 -16.05
C THR A 99 -13.80 20.25 -14.62
N GLY A 100 -14.43 20.98 -13.68
CA GLY A 100 -14.17 20.88 -12.23
C GLY A 100 -12.75 21.29 -11.80
N ALA A 101 -12.59 22.49 -11.25
CA ALA A 101 -11.34 22.89 -10.61
C ALA A 101 -10.89 21.79 -9.62
N VAL A 102 -9.73 21.18 -9.88
CA VAL A 102 -9.13 20.22 -8.95
C VAL A 102 -9.03 20.92 -7.58
N PRO A 103 -9.64 20.37 -6.52
CA PRO A 103 -9.64 21.05 -5.24
C PRO A 103 -8.22 21.12 -4.69
N VAL A 104 -7.91 22.19 -3.96
CA VAL A 104 -6.62 22.32 -3.28
C VAL A 104 -6.47 21.18 -2.29
N GLY A 105 -5.29 20.57 -2.26
CA GLY A 105 -5.01 19.37 -1.46
C GLY A 105 -5.36 18.05 -2.15
N ALA A 106 -5.96 18.07 -3.35
CA ALA A 106 -6.14 16.86 -4.15
C ALA A 106 -4.79 16.25 -4.53
N VAL A 107 -4.69 14.93 -4.44
CA VAL A 107 -3.48 14.17 -4.77
C VAL A 107 -3.75 13.24 -5.94
N THR A 108 -2.91 13.29 -6.96
CA THR A 108 -2.99 12.42 -8.14
C THR A 108 -1.66 11.72 -8.43
N ASP A 109 -1.73 10.63 -9.17
CA ASP A 109 -0.57 10.00 -9.79
C ASP A 109 -0.07 10.85 -10.95
N PHE A 110 1.24 10.87 -11.12
CA PHE A 110 1.94 11.66 -12.12
C PHE A 110 3.16 10.92 -12.64
N ALA A 111 3.23 10.78 -13.97
CA ALA A 111 4.31 10.04 -14.63
C ALA A 111 5.56 10.89 -14.92
N GLY A 112 5.51 12.21 -14.72
CA GLY A 112 6.65 13.09 -15.00
C GLY A 112 7.65 13.19 -13.85
N ALA A 113 8.91 13.46 -14.17
CA ALA A 113 10.01 13.56 -13.20
C ALA A 113 10.06 14.91 -12.46
N THR A 114 9.38 15.94 -12.98
CA THR A 114 9.36 17.30 -12.41
C THR A 114 7.93 17.73 -12.16
N ALA A 115 7.64 18.22 -10.95
CA ALA A 115 6.30 18.65 -10.59
C ALA A 115 5.87 19.82 -11.50
N PRO A 116 4.67 19.76 -12.10
CA PRO A 116 4.18 20.84 -12.94
C PRO A 116 3.87 22.09 -12.10
N PRO A 117 3.81 23.29 -12.72
CA PRO A 117 3.42 24.52 -12.03
C PRO A 117 2.10 24.36 -11.27
N GLY A 118 2.08 24.84 -10.02
CA GLY A 118 0.95 24.72 -9.10
C GLY A 118 0.80 23.37 -8.41
N TRP A 119 1.73 22.43 -8.61
CA TRP A 119 1.78 21.13 -7.95
C TRP A 119 3.10 20.91 -7.23
N LEU A 120 3.06 20.10 -6.17
CA LEU A 120 4.25 19.68 -5.43
C LEU A 120 4.26 18.16 -5.28
N PHE A 121 5.44 17.56 -5.17
CA PHE A 121 5.54 16.13 -4.85
C PHE A 121 5.12 15.84 -3.40
N CYS A 122 4.49 14.70 -3.17
CA CYS A 122 4.17 14.21 -1.82
C CYS A 122 5.35 13.40 -1.24
N ALA A 123 6.44 14.09 -0.88
CA ALA A 123 7.66 13.48 -0.34
C ALA A 123 7.97 13.87 1.11
N GLY A 124 6.97 14.33 1.87
CA GLY A 124 7.14 14.69 3.29
C GLY A 124 7.88 15.99 3.57
N GLN A 125 8.19 16.80 2.55
CA GLN A 125 8.90 18.05 2.74
C GLN A 125 8.07 19.11 3.47
N LEU A 126 8.77 19.99 4.18
CA LEU A 126 8.19 21.19 4.80
C LEU A 126 8.02 22.30 3.76
N VAL A 127 6.87 22.96 3.79
CA VAL A 127 6.55 24.09 2.91
C VAL A 127 5.99 25.26 3.70
N GLY A 128 6.21 26.49 3.22
CA GLY A 128 5.80 27.70 3.93
C GLY A 128 4.29 27.93 3.93
N ARG A 129 3.72 28.22 5.10
CA ARG A 129 2.29 28.53 5.28
C ARG A 129 1.87 29.77 4.51
N THR A 130 2.73 30.79 4.44
CA THR A 130 2.44 32.02 3.68
C THR A 130 2.46 31.79 2.18
N ALA A 131 3.42 31.00 1.68
CA ALA A 131 3.54 30.70 0.26
C ALA A 131 2.40 29.80 -0.25
N TYR A 132 1.92 28.88 0.59
CA TYR A 132 0.89 27.89 0.25
C TYR A 132 -0.31 27.97 1.20
N ALA A 133 -0.84 29.18 1.41
CA ALA A 133 -1.91 29.45 2.38
C ALA A 133 -3.19 28.64 2.11
N ALA A 134 -3.58 28.50 0.85
CA ALA A 134 -4.75 27.69 0.46
C ALA A 134 -4.54 26.21 0.77
N LEU A 135 -3.33 25.69 0.54
CA LEU A 135 -3.00 24.31 0.86
C LEU A 135 -2.96 24.08 2.37
N PHE A 136 -2.38 25.01 3.14
CA PHE A 136 -2.39 24.93 4.60
C PHE A 136 -3.81 24.96 5.15
N ALA A 137 -4.71 25.79 4.59
CA ALA A 137 -6.11 25.78 4.97
C ALA A 137 -6.82 24.44 4.70
N ALA A 138 -6.39 23.72 3.65
CA ALA A 138 -6.98 22.44 3.26
C ALA A 138 -6.49 21.25 4.11
N ILE A 139 -5.18 21.14 4.38
CA ILE A 139 -4.59 19.95 5.04
C ILE A 139 -4.03 20.21 6.44
N GLY A 140 -3.85 21.48 6.83
CA GLY A 140 -3.30 21.88 8.12
C GLY A 140 -1.96 21.23 8.44
N THR A 141 -1.82 20.80 9.69
CA THR A 141 -0.61 20.16 10.23
C THR A 141 -0.73 18.63 10.30
N LEU A 142 -1.70 18.05 9.59
CA LEU A 142 -2.03 16.62 9.70
C LEU A 142 -0.84 15.69 9.43
N TYR A 143 0.03 16.09 8.51
CA TYR A 143 1.20 15.32 8.09
C TYR A 143 2.50 15.77 8.78
N GLY A 144 2.39 16.71 9.72
CA GLY A 144 3.51 17.28 10.47
C GLY A 144 3.32 18.78 10.67
N ALA A 145 3.52 19.24 11.91
CA ALA A 145 3.38 20.65 12.27
C ALA A 145 4.56 21.53 11.82
N GLY A 146 5.64 20.91 11.34
CA GLY A 146 6.87 21.61 11.01
C GLY A 146 7.47 22.29 12.24
N ASP A 147 7.81 23.57 12.12
CA ASP A 147 8.26 24.47 13.18
C ASP A 147 7.13 24.98 14.08
N GLY A 148 5.87 24.65 13.76
CA GLY A 148 4.67 25.08 14.48
C GLY A 148 4.16 26.49 14.12
N ALA A 149 4.91 27.28 13.35
CA ALA A 149 4.63 28.68 13.09
C ALA A 149 4.61 29.04 11.59
N THR A 150 5.70 28.78 10.87
CA THR A 150 5.94 29.27 9.51
C THR A 150 5.80 28.20 8.45
N ASP A 151 5.96 26.92 8.80
CA ASP A 151 5.87 25.81 7.87
C ASP A 151 4.94 24.69 8.33
N PHE A 152 4.70 23.74 7.43
CA PHE A 152 3.92 22.53 7.65
C PHE A 152 4.41 21.44 6.69
N ALA A 153 4.23 20.17 7.08
CA ALA A 153 4.67 19.04 6.25
C ALA A 153 3.59 18.62 5.26
N LEU A 154 4.01 18.23 4.06
CA LEU A 154 3.16 17.53 3.10
C LEU A 154 3.10 16.02 3.39
N PRO A 155 2.12 15.28 2.82
CA PRO A 155 2.14 13.83 2.88
C PRO A 155 3.44 13.25 2.33
N ASP A 156 3.93 12.18 2.96
CA ASP A 156 5.02 11.35 2.42
C ASP A 156 4.45 10.05 1.85
N LEU A 157 4.28 10.00 0.52
CA LEU A 157 3.69 8.86 -0.18
C LEU A 157 4.73 7.98 -0.89
N ARG A 158 6.02 8.19 -0.63
CA ARG A 158 7.10 7.41 -1.26
C ARG A 158 7.01 5.95 -0.80
N GLY A 159 6.80 5.05 -1.76
CA GLY A 159 6.72 3.61 -1.52
C GLY A 159 5.51 3.17 -0.67
N ARG A 160 4.49 4.02 -0.51
CA ARG A 160 3.29 3.72 0.29
C ARG A 160 2.08 3.48 -0.60
N ALA A 161 1.31 2.45 -0.25
CA ALA A 161 -0.07 2.32 -0.71
C ALA A 161 -0.98 3.24 0.11
N THR A 162 -1.97 3.83 -0.55
CA THR A 162 -2.99 4.68 0.10
C THR A 162 -4.31 3.94 0.16
N PHE A 163 -5.02 4.10 1.28
CA PHE A 163 -6.39 3.63 1.46
C PHE A 163 -7.32 4.82 1.67
N GLY A 164 -8.60 4.62 1.36
CA GLY A 164 -9.64 5.54 1.81
C GLY A 164 -9.79 5.50 3.34
N VAL A 165 -10.17 6.63 3.95
CA VAL A 165 -10.51 6.64 5.37
C VAL A 165 -11.77 5.79 5.58
N ASP A 166 -11.72 4.85 6.51
CA ASP A 166 -12.70 3.76 6.65
C ASP A 166 -14.12 4.24 6.98
N ASN A 167 -14.25 5.46 7.50
CA ASN A 167 -15.56 6.05 7.79
C ASN A 167 -16.04 7.07 6.73
N MET A 168 -15.15 7.65 5.92
CA MET A 168 -15.46 8.77 5.00
C MET A 168 -16.36 9.87 5.61
N GLY A 169 -16.19 10.16 6.91
CA GLY A 169 -17.02 11.13 7.65
C GLY A 169 -18.34 10.59 8.22
N GLY A 170 -18.66 9.32 8.01
CA GLY A 170 -19.79 8.59 8.57
C GLY A 170 -19.39 7.54 9.63
N ALA A 171 -20.09 6.41 9.64
CA ALA A 171 -19.71 5.25 10.46
C ALA A 171 -18.60 4.43 9.78
N ALA A 172 -17.71 3.82 10.57
CA ALA A 172 -16.63 2.97 10.06
C ALA A 172 -17.16 1.72 9.37
N ALA A 173 -16.62 1.41 8.18
CA ALA A 173 -16.94 0.19 7.43
C ALA A 173 -16.28 -1.07 8.03
N ASN A 174 -15.32 -0.90 8.95
CA ASN A 174 -14.49 -1.95 9.57
C ASN A 174 -13.69 -2.77 8.55
N LEU A 175 -13.25 -2.16 7.44
CA LEU A 175 -12.40 -2.82 6.44
C LEU A 175 -10.91 -2.70 6.80
N VAL A 176 -10.51 -1.56 7.38
CA VAL A 176 -9.15 -1.34 7.91
C VAL A 176 -9.24 -1.05 9.40
N THR A 177 -9.05 -2.08 10.23
CA THR A 177 -9.15 -1.97 11.69
C THR A 177 -7.79 -2.02 12.36
N GLU A 178 -7.68 -1.38 13.52
CA GLU A 178 -6.43 -1.40 14.31
C GLU A 178 -6.06 -2.81 14.74
N ALA A 179 -7.05 -3.62 15.13
CA ALA A 179 -6.83 -5.02 15.51
C ALA A 179 -6.29 -5.89 14.36
N GLY A 180 -6.78 -5.69 13.13
CA GLY A 180 -6.38 -6.49 11.97
C GLY A 180 -5.12 -5.99 11.27
N SER A 181 -4.92 -4.67 11.23
CA SER A 181 -3.87 -4.03 10.41
C SER A 181 -2.81 -3.28 11.22
N GLY A 182 -3.04 -3.03 12.51
CA GLY A 182 -2.24 -2.11 13.32
C GLY A 182 -2.39 -0.64 12.94
N LEU A 183 -3.35 -0.30 12.07
CA LEU A 183 -3.65 1.06 11.63
C LEU A 183 -4.98 1.54 12.19
N ASN A 184 -5.04 2.79 12.64
CA ASN A 184 -6.30 3.48 12.89
C ASN A 184 -6.93 3.93 11.56
N GLY A 185 -7.78 3.07 10.97
CA GLY A 185 -8.40 3.32 9.66
C GLY A 185 -9.38 4.50 9.60
N VAL A 186 -9.84 5.04 10.74
CA VAL A 186 -10.74 6.21 10.77
C VAL A 186 -9.99 7.54 10.93
N GLN A 187 -8.70 7.50 11.21
CA GLN A 187 -7.86 8.69 11.34
C GLN A 187 -7.19 9.01 10.00
N LEU A 188 -7.53 10.16 9.40
CA LEU A 188 -6.83 10.65 8.21
C LEU A 188 -5.35 10.87 8.54
N GLY A 189 -4.46 10.48 7.62
CA GLY A 189 -3.01 10.58 7.83
C GLY A 189 -2.41 9.52 8.75
N ALA A 190 -3.18 8.54 9.23
CA ALA A 190 -2.62 7.39 9.93
C ALA A 190 -1.62 6.63 9.04
N VAL A 191 -0.47 6.28 9.60
CA VAL A 191 0.61 5.55 8.93
C VAL A 191 1.01 4.33 9.74
N GLY A 192 1.49 3.30 9.06
CA GLY A 192 1.93 2.06 9.68
C GLY A 192 2.15 0.97 8.63
N GLY A 193 2.06 -0.28 9.05
CA GLY A 193 2.55 -1.43 8.29
C GLY A 193 4.05 -1.68 8.52
N SER A 194 4.44 -2.95 8.54
CA SER A 194 5.85 -3.34 8.64
C SER A 194 6.55 -3.14 7.29
N GLN A 195 7.71 -2.48 7.30
CA GLN A 195 8.59 -2.34 6.14
C GLN A 195 9.47 -3.57 5.93
N MET A 196 9.44 -4.52 6.86
CA MET A 196 10.18 -5.77 6.79
C MET A 196 9.27 -6.90 6.30
N ALA A 197 9.85 -7.88 5.61
CA ALA A 197 9.14 -9.09 5.22
C ALA A 197 8.52 -9.75 6.45
N ALA A 198 7.19 -9.87 6.46
CA ALA A 198 6.48 -10.49 7.57
C ALA A 198 6.79 -12.00 7.58
N SER A 199 7.56 -12.44 8.58
CA SER A 199 7.69 -13.87 8.85
C SER A 199 6.36 -14.38 9.38
N HIS A 200 5.83 -15.43 8.76
CA HIS A 200 4.75 -16.22 9.35
C HIS A 200 5.25 -17.66 9.52
N THR A 201 4.77 -18.32 10.55
CA THR A 201 5.19 -19.68 10.90
C THR A 201 4.07 -20.65 10.59
N HIS A 202 4.42 -21.78 9.97
CA HIS A 202 3.54 -22.94 9.90
C HIS A 202 3.89 -23.89 11.03
N ALA A 203 2.91 -24.19 11.88
CA ALA A 203 3.08 -25.20 12.92
C ALA A 203 2.84 -26.59 12.34
N VAL A 204 3.63 -27.55 12.79
CA VAL A 204 3.41 -28.98 12.51
C VAL A 204 3.19 -29.68 13.84
N THR A 205 2.10 -30.42 13.94
CA THR A 205 1.74 -31.19 15.14
C THR A 205 1.94 -32.67 14.83
N ASP A 206 2.83 -33.33 15.59
CA ASP A 206 2.97 -34.79 15.62
C ASP A 206 2.27 -35.33 16.89
N PRO A 207 1.14 -36.04 16.78
CA PRO A 207 0.41 -36.58 17.93
C PRO A 207 1.16 -37.65 18.73
N GLY A 208 2.38 -38.01 18.30
CA GLY A 208 3.19 -39.05 18.89
C GLY A 208 2.95 -40.41 18.23
N HIS A 209 3.95 -41.28 18.33
CA HIS A 209 3.91 -42.64 17.79
C HIS A 209 4.73 -43.58 18.68
N SER A 210 4.56 -44.89 18.51
CA SER A 210 5.23 -45.91 19.31
C SER A 210 6.42 -46.53 18.57
N HIS A 211 7.43 -46.96 19.33
CA HIS A 211 8.55 -47.75 18.83
C HIS A 211 8.37 -49.24 19.14
N GLY A 212 8.65 -50.09 18.16
CA GLY A 212 8.75 -51.53 18.39
C GLY A 212 10.10 -51.89 19.00
N VAL A 213 10.10 -52.70 20.06
CA VAL A 213 11.31 -53.31 20.62
C VAL A 213 11.35 -54.77 20.21
N THR A 214 12.47 -55.22 19.67
CA THR A 214 12.69 -56.63 19.34
C THR A 214 13.85 -57.17 20.17
N ASP A 215 13.54 -58.20 20.96
CA ASP A 215 14.53 -59.05 21.63
C ASP A 215 14.58 -60.38 20.85
N PRO A 216 15.70 -60.69 20.14
CA PRO A 216 15.86 -61.95 19.42
C PRO A 216 15.85 -63.19 20.33
N GLY A 217 15.83 -62.99 21.64
CA GLY A 217 16.07 -64.02 22.64
C GLY A 217 17.57 -64.32 22.73
N HIS A 218 18.02 -64.63 23.93
CA HIS A 218 19.37 -65.13 24.16
C HIS A 218 19.34 -66.12 25.33
N ALA A 219 20.34 -67.01 25.36
CA ALA A 219 20.50 -68.02 26.40
C ALA A 219 21.79 -67.76 27.17
N HIS A 220 21.77 -68.01 28.48
CA HIS A 220 22.97 -68.04 29.30
C HIS A 220 23.37 -69.50 29.51
N ALA A 221 24.64 -69.82 29.26
CA ALA A 221 25.24 -71.09 29.63
C ALA A 221 26.12 -70.92 30.89
N PRO A 222 26.10 -71.87 31.84
CA PRO A 222 27.06 -71.88 32.93
C PRO A 222 28.46 -72.17 32.40
N ASN A 223 29.46 -71.40 32.85
CA ASN A 223 30.86 -71.62 32.49
C ASN A 223 31.49 -72.61 33.49
N HIS A 224 31.78 -73.84 33.07
CA HIS A 224 32.49 -74.82 33.90
C HIS A 224 34.00 -74.72 33.61
N GLY A 225 34.72 -74.06 34.52
CA GLY A 225 36.18 -73.99 34.48
C GLY A 225 36.81 -75.36 34.73
N GLY A 226 37.14 -76.07 33.65
CA GLY A 226 38.05 -77.23 33.67
C GLY A 226 37.37 -78.59 33.69
N GLY A 227 37.25 -79.21 32.50
CA GLY A 227 37.46 -80.65 32.32
C GLY A 227 36.33 -81.63 32.63
N PHE A 228 35.20 -81.22 33.20
CA PHE A 228 34.02 -82.09 33.37
C PHE A 228 32.89 -81.64 32.44
N VAL A 229 32.66 -82.39 31.35
CA VAL A 229 31.55 -82.15 30.42
C VAL A 229 30.34 -82.93 30.90
N VAL A 230 29.32 -82.23 31.41
CA VAL A 230 28.01 -82.82 31.69
C VAL A 230 27.21 -82.82 30.38
N PRO A 231 26.80 -83.97 29.82
CA PRO A 231 25.91 -83.97 28.66
C PRO A 231 24.55 -83.45 29.12
N GLU A 232 24.12 -82.31 28.60
CA GLU A 232 22.84 -81.70 28.95
C GLU A 232 21.68 -82.63 28.57
N ARG A 233 21.17 -83.38 29.54
CA ARG A 233 19.77 -83.85 29.52
C ARG A 233 19.03 -83.04 30.56
N SER A 234 18.18 -82.15 30.05
CA SER A 234 17.19 -81.36 30.79
C SER A 234 16.60 -82.12 31.98
N GLY A 235 16.87 -81.62 33.19
CA GLY A 235 16.07 -81.89 34.39
C GLY A 235 16.26 -83.24 35.10
N GLY A 236 17.36 -83.96 34.87
CA GLY A 236 17.69 -85.18 35.62
C GLY A 236 18.82 -84.96 36.63
N GLU A 237 18.62 -85.37 37.88
CA GLU A 237 19.68 -85.45 38.88
C GLU A 237 20.74 -86.48 38.44
N ILE A 238 22.01 -86.08 38.41
CA ILE A 238 23.13 -86.97 38.10
C ILE A 238 23.78 -87.38 39.41
N THR A 239 23.49 -88.59 39.87
CA THR A 239 24.17 -89.19 41.02
C THR A 239 25.45 -89.89 40.53
N ALA A 240 26.61 -89.24 40.70
CA ALA A 240 27.89 -89.90 40.50
C ALA A 240 28.27 -90.66 41.78
N SER A 241 28.19 -91.99 41.77
CA SER A 241 28.65 -92.82 42.88
C SER A 241 30.16 -93.11 42.74
N PHE A 242 30.97 -92.50 43.60
CA PHE A 242 32.37 -92.87 43.75
C PHE A 242 32.49 -94.00 44.78
N ALA A 243 33.33 -95.00 44.50
CA ALA A 243 33.62 -96.08 45.43
C ALA A 243 34.31 -95.52 46.68
N GLY A 244 33.54 -95.32 47.76
CA GLY A 244 34.05 -94.72 49.00
C GLY A 244 33.02 -93.96 49.85
N GLY A 245 31.81 -93.71 49.35
CA GLY A 245 30.67 -93.33 50.20
C GLY A 245 30.82 -92.01 50.96
N GLY A 246 31.19 -90.93 50.26
CA GLY A 246 31.04 -89.57 50.77
C GLY A 246 30.40 -88.70 49.70
N ASP A 247 29.29 -88.06 50.04
CA ASP A 247 28.67 -87.07 49.16
C ASP A 247 29.60 -85.86 49.09
N VAL A 248 30.15 -85.58 47.90
CA VAL A 248 30.84 -84.31 47.66
C VAL A 248 29.76 -83.31 47.29
N GLU A 249 29.38 -82.45 48.23
CA GLU A 249 28.55 -81.29 47.92
C GLU A 249 29.43 -80.27 47.16
N GLU A 250 29.56 -80.48 45.85
CA GLU A 250 30.17 -79.49 44.97
C GLU A 250 29.21 -78.30 44.84
N THR A 251 29.44 -77.27 45.65
CA THR A 251 28.79 -75.97 45.47
C THR A 251 29.35 -75.31 44.22
N ALA A 252 28.88 -75.73 43.05
CA ALA A 252 29.18 -75.06 41.79
C ALA A 252 28.42 -73.72 41.77
N THR A 253 29.08 -72.62 42.11
CA THR A 253 28.55 -71.28 41.88
C THR A 253 28.54 -71.01 40.37
N ALA A 254 27.43 -71.32 39.70
CA ALA A 254 27.25 -71.01 38.29
C ALA A 254 27.19 -69.48 38.11
N GLN A 255 28.29 -68.87 37.68
CA GLN A 255 28.25 -67.51 37.14
C GLN A 255 27.74 -67.59 35.70
N THR A 256 26.52 -67.10 35.47
CA THR A 256 26.03 -66.87 34.12
C THR A 256 26.84 -65.75 33.49
N SER A 257 27.45 -66.01 32.33
CA SER A 257 28.23 -64.99 31.63
C SER A 257 27.31 -63.87 31.13
N VAL A 258 27.79 -62.63 31.16
CA VAL A 258 27.10 -61.48 30.56
C VAL A 258 27.10 -61.65 29.04
N GLY A 259 25.96 -62.05 28.49
CA GLY A 259 25.69 -61.94 27.06
C GLY A 259 25.11 -60.56 26.76
N THR A 260 25.63 -59.87 25.74
CA THR A 260 24.92 -58.72 25.17
C THR A 260 23.66 -59.26 24.50
N THR A 261 22.51 -59.04 25.12
CA THR A 261 21.20 -59.30 24.52
C THR A 261 21.13 -58.44 23.27
N GLY A 262 21.02 -59.01 22.07
CA GLY A 262 20.97 -58.25 20.82
C GLY A 262 19.71 -57.39 20.65
N ILE A 263 19.16 -56.87 21.75
CA ILE A 263 17.97 -56.03 21.82
C ILE A 263 18.20 -54.80 20.96
N ALA A 264 17.29 -54.60 20.01
CA ALA A 264 17.27 -53.43 19.15
C ALA A 264 15.93 -52.71 19.29
N VAL A 265 15.99 -51.38 19.32
CA VAL A 265 14.82 -50.52 19.17
C VAL A 265 14.66 -50.24 17.69
N ALA A 266 13.53 -50.64 17.10
CA ALA A 266 13.26 -50.33 15.71
C ALA A 266 13.03 -48.82 15.54
N ALA A 267 13.62 -48.25 14.50
CA ALA A 267 13.29 -46.89 14.09
C ALA A 267 11.81 -46.85 13.70
N ALA A 268 11.01 -46.07 14.43
CA ALA A 268 9.65 -45.77 14.04
C ALA A 268 9.67 -44.40 13.36
N ALA A 269 9.24 -44.38 12.10
CA ALA A 269 9.10 -43.15 11.36
C ALA A 269 7.69 -42.60 11.60
N THR A 270 7.59 -41.33 11.99
CA THR A 270 6.31 -40.59 12.08
C THR A 270 5.60 -40.49 10.72
N GLY A 271 6.32 -40.75 9.63
CA GLY A 271 5.85 -40.47 8.26
C GLY A 271 5.76 -38.98 7.95
N LEU A 272 6.18 -38.10 8.86
CA LEU A 272 6.08 -36.65 8.72
C LEU A 272 7.31 -36.11 7.97
N THR A 273 7.15 -35.81 6.69
CA THR A 273 8.13 -35.02 5.94
C THR A 273 7.80 -33.53 6.07
N ILE A 274 8.44 -32.83 7.01
CA ILE A 274 8.46 -31.37 7.03
C ILE A 274 9.56 -30.93 6.06
N ALA A 275 9.20 -30.79 4.79
CA ALA A 275 10.05 -30.02 3.90
C ALA A 275 10.03 -28.58 4.41
N SER A 276 11.11 -28.13 5.06
CA SER A 276 11.35 -26.71 5.33
C SER A 276 11.57 -25.98 3.99
N ALA A 277 10.50 -25.89 3.18
CA ALA A 277 10.44 -25.06 1.99
C ALA A 277 9.96 -23.63 2.34
N GLY A 278 9.57 -23.40 3.60
CA GLY A 278 8.98 -22.16 4.09
C GLY A 278 9.94 -21.21 4.82
N THR A 279 11.26 -21.38 4.72
CA THR A 279 12.20 -20.34 5.14
C THR A 279 12.47 -19.42 3.95
N GLY A 280 11.53 -18.51 3.69
CA GLY A 280 11.64 -17.51 2.65
C GLY A 280 10.82 -16.29 2.99
N ALA A 281 11.39 -15.10 2.78
CA ALA A 281 10.61 -13.87 2.78
C ALA A 281 9.56 -13.97 1.67
N SER A 282 8.27 -14.05 2.03
CA SER A 282 7.21 -14.01 1.03
C SER A 282 7.01 -12.55 0.58
N GLN A 283 7.13 -12.33 -0.73
CA GLN A 283 6.81 -11.05 -1.36
C GLN A 283 5.34 -11.09 -1.76
N ASN A 284 4.47 -10.54 -0.92
CA ASN A 284 3.03 -10.45 -1.18
C ASN A 284 2.64 -9.12 -1.86
N ILE A 285 3.48 -8.60 -2.76
CA ILE A 285 3.19 -7.37 -3.49
C ILE A 285 2.51 -7.73 -4.83
N PRO A 286 1.33 -7.15 -5.17
CA PRO A 286 0.78 -7.30 -6.50
C PRO A 286 1.70 -6.65 -7.55
N PRO A 287 1.57 -6.98 -8.85
CA PRO A 287 2.29 -6.26 -9.90
C PRO A 287 2.11 -4.74 -9.76
N ALA A 288 3.22 -4.01 -9.63
CA ALA A 288 3.21 -2.60 -9.28
C ALA A 288 4.08 -1.77 -10.25
N MET A 289 3.63 -0.56 -10.55
CA MET A 289 4.39 0.48 -11.25
C MET A 289 4.46 1.71 -10.35
N MET A 290 5.65 2.31 -10.25
CA MET A 290 5.88 3.48 -9.43
C MET A 290 5.63 4.74 -10.24
N LEU A 291 4.70 5.57 -9.78
CA LEU A 291 4.44 6.91 -10.29
C LEU A 291 4.72 7.93 -9.17
N ASN A 292 5.02 9.16 -9.55
CA ASN A 292 5.12 10.23 -8.58
C ASN A 292 3.73 10.59 -8.08
N ARG A 293 3.63 10.93 -6.80
CA ARG A 293 2.42 11.48 -6.20
C ARG A 293 2.57 12.99 -6.12
N ILE A 294 1.64 13.74 -6.71
CA ILE A 294 1.63 15.20 -6.65
C ILE A 294 0.36 15.72 -5.99
N ILE A 295 0.48 16.83 -5.26
CA ILE A 295 -0.61 17.53 -4.58
C ILE A 295 -0.82 18.91 -5.18
N TYR A 296 -2.08 19.27 -5.43
CA TYR A 296 -2.43 20.57 -5.98
C TYR A 296 -2.35 21.65 -4.89
N THR A 297 -1.60 22.72 -5.17
CA THR A 297 -1.33 23.78 -4.20
C THR A 297 -2.32 24.94 -4.24
N GLY A 298 -3.10 25.06 -5.32
CA GLY A 298 -3.99 26.20 -5.54
C GLY A 298 -3.30 27.48 -6.00
N VAL A 299 -1.98 27.46 -6.17
CA VAL A 299 -1.21 28.61 -6.66
C VAL A 299 -0.87 28.38 -8.13
N GLY A 300 -1.34 29.24 -9.03
CA GLY A 300 -0.89 29.24 -10.42
C GLY A 300 0.57 29.67 -10.48
N GLY A 301 1.42 28.86 -11.12
CA GLY A 301 2.83 29.24 -11.34
C GLY A 301 3.01 30.30 -12.41
#